data_AF-A0A4Y9J3E9-F1
#
_entry.id   AF-A0A4Y9J3E9-F1
#
_cell.length_a   1.000
_cell.length_b   1.000
_cell.length_c   1.000
_cell.angle_alpha   90.00
_cell.angle_beta   90.00
_cell.angle_gamma   90.00
#
_symmetry.space_group_name_H-M   'P 1'
#
loop_
_entity.id
_entity.type
_entity.pdbx_description
1 polymer ?
#
loop_
_entity_poly.entity_id
_entity_poly.type
_entity_poly.pdbx_seq_one_letter_code
_entity_poly.pdbx_strand_id
1 'polypeptide(L)'
;MARNINIIRLLMAVVFSTIAVIAYANGDPVAKFSSIYRVANPEPLSISEIYIIHEKIDITHLDGYNCFDITYTFKNKSDKDFSEIHYGFPIDYLVADELETYQFTGDYYSESIAEVGWNKKLIKDIAFTFNGEALPFHSSKESVREAGYIVETYEDYNDSIPVDAVNRRWFYTAFSMKPKAEAKLNVRYKVYANSSVGIYTDSYDFSYFARKKEDSNDIFNNLPFAYRYFSNRFDILYDFTPAKHFGNGAPFVIDVDINLSNLDSPWIRETDGYYYYVNRIERNIYVSAQDIKPIDFTVNFRSDRSENSIQRLINQFRIPESEFTASMTTDTLYIDFQRPMFVSDLVCDVKTSVINKIHSIIEYADGQEKQSGYAIQDISGYSKSDNRIKSPILLTITDLYQDGITWGEECIDFVPQIDGFDKDSFKIKRIKLVFDTDAPQTLLCEKVNVLDTRF
;
A
#
# COMPACT_ATOMS: atom_id res chain seq x y z
N MET A 1 -8.00 48.09 -34.76
CA MET A 1 -8.27 46.66 -35.03
C MET A 1 -7.11 45.75 -34.60
N ALA A 2 -6.39 46.06 -33.50
CA ALA A 2 -5.23 45.29 -33.03
C ALA A 2 -5.29 44.92 -31.53
N ARG A 3 -6.42 45.17 -30.85
CA ARG A 3 -6.58 44.95 -29.41
C ARG A 3 -7.40 43.69 -29.05
N ASN A 4 -8.09 43.07 -30.01
CA ASN A 4 -8.93 41.88 -29.79
C ASN A 4 -8.25 40.54 -30.12
N ILE A 5 -7.06 40.54 -30.74
CA ILE A 5 -6.39 39.29 -31.15
C ILE A 5 -5.60 38.66 -29.99
N ASN A 6 -5.17 39.44 -28.99
CA ASN A 6 -4.39 38.92 -27.86
C ASN A 6 -5.26 38.27 -26.77
N ILE A 7 -6.53 38.65 -26.63
CA ILE A 7 -7.44 38.04 -25.64
C ILE A 7 -7.90 36.65 -26.10
N ILE A 8 -8.13 36.46 -27.41
CA ILE A 8 -8.55 35.16 -27.95
C ILE A 8 -7.40 34.13 -27.92
N ARG A 9 -6.14 34.56 -28.08
CA ARG A 9 -4.97 33.66 -27.92
C ARG A 9 -4.66 33.32 -26.46
N LEU A 10 -4.92 34.23 -25.52
CA LEU A 10 -4.75 33.95 -24.08
C LEU A 10 -5.87 33.05 -23.54
N LEU A 11 -7.11 33.22 -24.01
CA LEU A 11 -8.24 32.33 -23.67
C LEU A 11 -8.10 30.94 -24.32
N MET A 12 -7.52 30.81 -25.52
CA MET A 12 -7.22 29.48 -26.08
C MET A 12 -6.00 28.80 -25.44
N ALA A 13 -5.05 29.54 -24.86
CA ALA A 13 -3.94 28.95 -24.11
C ALA A 13 -4.35 28.50 -22.70
N VAL A 14 -5.38 29.11 -22.10
CA VAL A 14 -5.92 28.71 -20.78
C VAL A 14 -6.93 27.55 -20.90
N VAL A 15 -7.45 27.27 -22.10
CA VAL A 15 -8.41 26.18 -22.35
C VAL A 15 -7.74 24.87 -22.77
N PHE A 16 -6.40 24.83 -22.98
CA PHE A 16 -5.74 23.65 -23.58
C PHE A 16 -4.59 23.00 -22.80
N SER A 17 -4.33 23.29 -21.51
CA SER A 17 -3.23 22.60 -20.80
C SER A 17 -3.45 22.29 -19.32
N THR A 18 -4.69 22.28 -18.86
CA THR A 18 -5.08 21.58 -17.61
C THR A 18 -6.28 20.68 -17.89
N ILE A 19 -6.17 19.85 -18.92
CA ILE A 19 -6.92 18.59 -18.94
C ILE A 19 -6.07 17.65 -18.10
N ALA A 20 -6.26 17.69 -16.77
CA ALA A 20 -5.97 16.53 -15.96
C ALA A 20 -6.92 15.45 -16.50
N VAL A 21 -6.41 14.61 -17.40
CA VAL A 21 -7.08 13.38 -17.78
C VAL A 21 -6.94 12.51 -16.55
N ILE A 22 -8.03 12.39 -15.82
CA ILE A 22 -8.11 11.49 -14.70
C ILE A 22 -9.16 10.46 -15.11
N ALA A 23 -8.77 9.20 -15.05
CA ALA A 23 -9.59 8.06 -15.41
C ALA A 23 -9.29 6.93 -14.41
N TYR A 24 -10.28 6.09 -14.18
CA TYR A 24 -10.53 5.41 -12.92
C TYR A 24 -11.14 3.98 -13.23
N ALA A 25 -11.31 3.02 -12.28
CA ALA A 25 -12.25 1.89 -12.47
C ALA A 25 -13.05 1.30 -11.27
N ASN A 26 -14.14 0.64 -11.67
CA ASN A 26 -15.21 -0.11 -10.99
C ASN A 26 -15.67 -1.28 -11.91
N GLY A 27 -16.53 -2.21 -11.47
CA GLY A 27 -16.86 -3.41 -12.27
C GLY A 27 -18.01 -3.28 -13.28
N ASP A 28 -17.90 -4.04 -14.37
CA ASP A 28 -18.77 -4.02 -15.56
C ASP A 28 -19.46 -5.36 -15.86
N PRO A 29 -20.63 -5.34 -16.52
CA PRO A 29 -21.08 -6.50 -17.28
C PRO A 29 -20.11 -6.74 -18.43
N VAL A 30 -19.71 -7.98 -18.69
CA VAL A 30 -18.68 -8.30 -19.69
C VAL A 30 -19.17 -9.38 -20.65
N ALA A 31 -18.60 -9.40 -21.86
CA ALA A 31 -18.85 -10.49 -22.80
C ALA A 31 -18.41 -11.84 -22.20
N LYS A 32 -19.25 -12.88 -22.37
CA LYS A 32 -19.00 -14.24 -21.86
C LYS A 32 -17.62 -14.76 -22.25
N PHE A 33 -17.25 -14.62 -23.52
CA PHE A 33 -15.95 -15.09 -24.03
C PHE A 33 -14.78 -14.35 -23.39
N SER A 34 -14.88 -13.04 -23.15
CA SER A 34 -13.86 -12.25 -22.46
C SER A 34 -13.63 -12.73 -21.01
N SER A 35 -14.71 -13.10 -20.30
CA SER A 35 -14.61 -13.69 -18.95
C SER A 35 -14.04 -15.12 -18.92
N ILE A 36 -14.17 -15.85 -20.04
CA ILE A 36 -13.71 -17.25 -20.17
C ILE A 36 -12.24 -17.31 -20.59
N TYR A 37 -11.83 -16.49 -21.56
CA TYR A 37 -10.49 -16.56 -22.17
C TYR A 37 -9.42 -15.77 -21.41
N ARG A 38 -9.79 -14.73 -20.63
CA ARG A 38 -8.96 -14.18 -19.53
C ARG A 38 -7.54 -13.71 -19.93
N VAL A 39 -7.40 -13.14 -21.13
CA VAL A 39 -6.09 -12.75 -21.70
C VAL A 39 -5.91 -11.24 -21.89
N ALA A 40 -6.90 -10.42 -21.51
CA ALA A 40 -6.85 -8.95 -21.66
C ALA A 40 -7.91 -8.26 -20.78
N ASN A 41 -7.98 -6.91 -20.86
CA ASN A 41 -9.15 -6.16 -20.40
C ASN A 41 -10.43 -6.81 -20.97
N PRO A 42 -11.44 -7.10 -20.13
CA PRO A 42 -12.66 -7.66 -20.64
C PRO A 42 -13.37 -6.67 -21.54
N GLU A 43 -13.93 -7.17 -22.63
CA GLU A 43 -14.85 -6.41 -23.47
C GLU A 43 -16.14 -6.12 -22.67
N PRO A 44 -16.45 -4.83 -22.38
CA PRO A 44 -17.65 -4.48 -21.65
C PRO A 44 -18.89 -4.75 -22.50
N LEU A 45 -19.96 -5.16 -21.83
CA LEU A 45 -21.26 -5.43 -22.45
C LEU A 45 -22.29 -4.50 -21.83
N SER A 46 -22.82 -3.53 -22.58
CA SER A 46 -23.89 -2.68 -22.06
C SER A 46 -25.23 -3.44 -21.98
N ILE A 47 -25.84 -3.48 -20.81
CA ILE A 47 -27.17 -4.07 -20.56
C ILE A 47 -28.15 -2.95 -20.23
N SER A 48 -28.88 -2.48 -21.24
CA SER A 48 -29.81 -1.36 -21.13
C SER A 48 -31.01 -1.62 -20.20
N GLU A 49 -31.37 -2.87 -19.99
CA GLU A 49 -32.57 -3.29 -19.28
C GLU A 49 -32.36 -3.46 -17.76
N ILE A 50 -31.11 -3.59 -17.32
CA ILE A 50 -30.72 -3.76 -15.93
C ILE A 50 -30.12 -2.47 -15.45
N TYR A 51 -30.76 -1.85 -14.46
CA TYR A 51 -30.37 -0.55 -13.92
C TYR A 51 -29.69 -0.75 -12.59
N ILE A 52 -28.59 -0.03 -12.33
CA ILE A 52 -28.21 0.27 -10.96
C ILE A 52 -29.23 1.30 -10.46
N ILE A 53 -29.85 1.03 -9.31
CA ILE A 53 -30.78 1.97 -8.66
C ILE A 53 -30.18 2.58 -7.39
N HIS A 54 -29.21 1.90 -6.79
CA HIS A 54 -28.49 2.36 -5.61
C HIS A 54 -27.11 1.71 -5.56
N GLU A 55 -26.09 2.49 -5.23
CA GLU A 55 -24.73 2.04 -4.92
C GLU A 55 -24.36 2.54 -3.52
N LYS A 56 -24.04 1.63 -2.61
CA LYS A 56 -23.55 1.95 -1.27
C LYS A 56 -22.09 1.55 -1.16
N ILE A 57 -21.23 2.47 -0.75
CA ILE A 57 -19.79 2.26 -0.65
C ILE A 57 -19.34 2.61 0.76
N ASP A 58 -18.90 1.61 1.51
CA ASP A 58 -18.27 1.79 2.80
C ASP A 58 -16.75 1.56 2.66
N ILE A 59 -15.95 2.54 3.07
CA ILE A 59 -14.48 2.49 3.00
C ILE A 59 -13.91 2.67 4.40
N THR A 60 -12.98 1.79 4.79
CA THR A 60 -12.16 1.94 6.00
C THR A 60 -10.69 1.71 5.67
N HIS A 61 -9.78 2.13 6.55
CA HIS A 61 -8.35 1.85 6.40
C HIS A 61 -7.84 0.98 7.56
N LEU A 62 -7.16 -0.12 7.26
CA LEU A 62 -6.64 -1.03 8.28
C LEU A 62 -5.31 -1.66 7.82
N ASP A 63 -4.28 -1.57 8.66
CA ASP A 63 -2.99 -2.25 8.49
C ASP A 63 -2.34 -2.03 7.11
N GLY A 64 -2.42 -0.80 6.58
CA GLY A 64 -1.88 -0.44 5.27
C GLY A 64 -2.78 -0.81 4.08
N TYR A 65 -4.03 -1.22 4.32
CA TYR A 65 -5.00 -1.51 3.28
C TYR A 65 -6.22 -0.60 3.35
N ASN A 66 -6.68 -0.15 2.19
CA ASN A 66 -8.03 0.35 2.03
C ASN A 66 -8.97 -0.86 1.92
N CYS A 67 -9.96 -0.90 2.79
CA CYS A 67 -10.96 -1.96 2.88
C CYS A 67 -12.26 -1.41 2.30
N PHE A 68 -12.68 -1.98 1.17
CA PHE A 68 -13.88 -1.59 0.44
C PHE A 68 -14.99 -2.62 0.69
N ASP A 69 -16.19 -2.13 1.00
CA ASP A 69 -17.42 -2.89 1.06
C ASP A 69 -18.48 -2.17 0.22
N ILE A 70 -18.74 -2.70 -0.97
CA ILE A 70 -19.57 -2.05 -1.98
C ILE A 70 -20.81 -2.89 -2.22
N THR A 71 -21.99 -2.27 -2.20
CA THR A 71 -23.25 -2.92 -2.50
C THR A 71 -23.97 -2.20 -3.63
N TYR A 72 -24.09 -2.88 -4.77
CA TYR A 72 -24.93 -2.47 -5.88
C TYR A 72 -26.33 -3.07 -5.72
N THR A 73 -27.36 -2.25 -5.81
CA THR A 73 -28.75 -2.69 -5.96
C THR A 73 -29.15 -2.53 -7.42
N PHE A 74 -29.43 -3.66 -8.07
CA PHE A 74 -29.84 -3.73 -9.47
C PHE A 74 -31.35 -3.92 -9.60
N LYS A 75 -31.93 -3.36 -10.66
CA LYS A 75 -33.31 -3.58 -11.07
C LYS A 75 -33.38 -3.99 -12.54
N ASN A 76 -33.86 -5.19 -12.82
CA ASN A 76 -34.28 -5.55 -14.18
C ASN A 76 -35.62 -4.85 -14.45
N LYS A 77 -35.67 -3.92 -15.40
CA LYS A 77 -36.91 -3.22 -15.79
C LYS A 77 -37.64 -3.91 -16.94
N SER A 78 -37.05 -4.94 -17.55
CA SER A 78 -37.63 -5.69 -18.65
C SER A 78 -38.39 -6.93 -18.18
N ASP A 79 -39.10 -7.55 -19.13
CA ASP A 79 -39.73 -8.86 -18.97
C ASP A 79 -38.78 -10.01 -19.37
N LYS A 80 -37.54 -9.68 -19.76
CA LYS A 80 -36.51 -10.64 -20.15
C LYS A 80 -35.89 -11.28 -18.91
N ASP A 81 -35.68 -12.59 -18.99
CA ASP A 81 -34.91 -13.34 -18.01
C ASP A 81 -33.42 -13.32 -18.41
N PHE A 82 -32.57 -12.92 -17.47
CA PHE A 82 -31.11 -12.93 -17.64
C PHE A 82 -30.55 -14.08 -16.81
N SER A 83 -30.51 -15.27 -17.41
CA SER A 83 -30.08 -16.49 -16.73
C SER A 83 -28.60 -16.50 -16.36
N GLU A 84 -27.76 -15.71 -17.04
CA GLU A 84 -26.33 -15.61 -16.80
C GLU A 84 -25.81 -14.24 -17.28
N ILE A 85 -25.41 -13.39 -16.33
CA ILE A 85 -24.74 -12.12 -16.56
C ILE A 85 -23.31 -12.30 -16.08
N HIS A 86 -22.35 -12.22 -16.99
CA HIS A 86 -20.94 -12.24 -16.64
C HIS A 86 -20.53 -10.84 -16.17
N TYR A 87 -19.79 -10.79 -15.07
CA TYR A 87 -19.39 -9.56 -14.41
C TYR A 87 -17.87 -9.56 -14.22
N GLY A 88 -17.21 -8.51 -14.68
CA GLY A 88 -15.78 -8.27 -14.49
C GLY A 88 -15.57 -7.08 -13.57
N PHE A 89 -14.94 -7.31 -12.42
CA PHE A 89 -14.61 -6.30 -11.44
C PHE A 89 -13.10 -6.02 -11.46
N PRO A 90 -12.66 -4.82 -11.88
CA PRO A 90 -11.27 -4.42 -11.82
C PRO A 90 -10.96 -3.92 -10.40
N ILE A 91 -9.77 -4.26 -9.92
CA ILE A 91 -9.17 -3.59 -8.76
C ILE A 91 -7.88 -2.98 -9.24
N ASP A 92 -7.85 -1.65 -9.18
CA ASP A 92 -6.67 -0.85 -9.44
C ASP A 92 -5.80 -0.81 -8.19
N TYR A 93 -4.49 -0.89 -8.40
CA TYR A 93 -3.51 -0.75 -7.35
C TYR A 93 -2.27 -0.04 -7.88
N LEU A 94 -1.77 0.86 -7.06
CA LEU A 94 -0.61 1.67 -7.40
C LEU A 94 0.67 0.90 -7.07
N VAL A 95 1.13 0.06 -8.00
CA VAL A 95 2.46 -0.56 -8.00
C VAL A 95 2.85 -0.74 -9.47
N ALA A 96 4.04 -0.31 -9.87
CA ALA A 96 4.79 -0.69 -11.09
C ALA A 96 4.35 -0.27 -12.52
N ASP A 97 5.38 0.06 -13.32
CA ASP A 97 5.46 0.39 -14.74
C ASP A 97 5.20 -0.81 -15.69
N GLU A 98 5.56 -0.65 -16.97
CA GLU A 98 5.26 -1.56 -18.09
C GLU A 98 5.93 -2.94 -17.97
N LEU A 99 6.89 -3.12 -17.05
CA LEU A 99 7.63 -4.37 -16.83
C LEU A 99 7.26 -5.06 -15.50
N GLU A 100 6.17 -4.62 -14.85
CA GLU A 100 5.94 -4.90 -13.41
C GLU A 100 7.12 -4.43 -12.51
N THR A 101 7.92 -3.46 -12.98
CA THR A 101 8.95 -2.78 -12.18
C THR A 101 8.43 -1.47 -11.59
N TYR A 102 8.68 -1.16 -10.31
CA TYR A 102 8.13 0.06 -9.67
C TYR A 102 8.44 1.33 -10.49
N GLN A 103 7.46 2.20 -10.81
CA GLN A 103 7.74 3.47 -11.52
C GLN A 103 8.69 4.40 -10.73
N PHE A 104 8.82 4.18 -9.42
CA PHE A 104 9.74 4.92 -8.55
C PHE A 104 11.09 4.20 -8.30
N THR A 105 11.49 3.18 -9.08
CA THR A 105 12.83 2.58 -8.91
C THR A 105 13.99 3.52 -9.26
N GLY A 106 13.72 4.78 -9.60
CA GLY A 106 14.74 5.79 -9.86
C GLY A 106 15.58 6.13 -8.64
N ASP A 107 15.08 5.90 -7.42
CA ASP A 107 15.87 6.07 -6.20
C ASP A 107 15.55 5.03 -5.11
N TYR A 108 16.59 4.51 -4.44
CA TYR A 108 16.43 3.61 -3.29
C TYR A 108 15.73 4.30 -2.10
N TYR A 109 15.40 5.59 -2.20
CA TYR A 109 14.71 6.32 -1.15
C TYR A 109 13.22 6.02 -1.08
N SER A 110 12.63 5.54 -2.18
CA SER A 110 11.21 5.19 -2.26
C SER A 110 10.95 3.73 -1.88
N GLU A 111 11.39 2.76 -2.68
CA GLU A 111 11.35 1.30 -2.41
C GLU A 111 12.10 0.53 -3.52
N SER A 112 12.82 -0.56 -3.19
CA SER A 112 13.51 -1.39 -4.21
C SER A 112 12.65 -2.55 -4.74
N ILE A 113 13.01 -3.12 -5.89
CA ILE A 113 12.28 -4.29 -6.46
C ILE A 113 12.34 -5.53 -5.55
N ALA A 114 13.47 -5.74 -4.84
CA ALA A 114 13.59 -6.80 -3.85
C ALA A 114 12.61 -6.63 -2.69
N GLU A 115 12.20 -5.39 -2.39
CA GLU A 115 11.22 -4.97 -1.37
C GLU A 115 9.77 -4.92 -1.82
N VAL A 116 9.49 -4.87 -3.11
CA VAL A 116 8.12 -4.92 -3.61
C VAL A 116 7.77 -6.36 -4.00
N GLY A 117 8.68 -7.03 -4.71
CA GLY A 117 8.45 -8.35 -5.32
C GLY A 117 8.24 -9.50 -4.32
N TRP A 118 8.54 -9.29 -3.04
CA TRP A 118 8.28 -10.28 -1.99
C TRP A 118 6.83 -10.22 -1.45
N ASN A 119 6.13 -9.07 -1.56
CA ASN A 119 4.72 -8.97 -1.16
C ASN A 119 3.78 -9.29 -2.33
N LYS A 120 3.43 -10.57 -2.47
CA LYS A 120 2.54 -11.04 -3.56
C LYS A 120 1.05 -10.73 -3.36
N LYS A 121 0.66 -10.06 -2.26
CA LYS A 121 -0.75 -9.91 -1.83
C LYS A 121 -1.17 -8.45 -1.69
N LEU A 122 -1.03 -7.69 -2.76
CA LEU A 122 -1.53 -6.31 -2.88
C LEU A 122 -3.06 -6.22 -2.81
N ILE A 123 -3.74 -7.30 -3.18
CA ILE A 123 -5.21 -7.42 -3.07
C ILE A 123 -5.52 -8.64 -2.20
N LYS A 124 -6.40 -8.46 -1.21
CA LYS A 124 -6.79 -9.48 -0.23
C LYS A 124 -8.31 -9.48 -0.01
N ASP A 125 -8.79 -10.55 0.62
CA ASP A 125 -10.17 -10.68 1.12
C ASP A 125 -11.26 -10.38 0.07
N ILE A 126 -10.98 -10.66 -1.20
CA ILE A 126 -11.94 -10.54 -2.31
C ILE A 126 -13.10 -11.52 -2.10
N ALA A 127 -14.32 -10.98 -2.07
CA ALA A 127 -15.55 -11.76 -1.98
C ALA A 127 -16.67 -11.10 -2.78
N PHE A 128 -17.44 -11.93 -3.48
CA PHE A 128 -18.66 -11.53 -4.18
C PHE A 128 -19.85 -12.24 -3.53
N THR A 129 -20.92 -11.50 -3.26
CA THR A 129 -22.16 -12.05 -2.70
C THR A 129 -23.34 -11.50 -3.48
N PHE A 130 -24.25 -12.37 -3.94
CA PHE A 130 -25.45 -11.97 -4.67
C PHE A 130 -26.70 -12.41 -3.92
N ASN A 131 -27.55 -11.46 -3.54
CA ASN A 131 -28.73 -11.70 -2.68
C ASN A 131 -28.41 -12.46 -1.38
N GLY A 132 -27.22 -12.24 -0.82
CA GLY A 132 -26.74 -12.91 0.39
C GLY A 132 -26.03 -14.25 0.17
N GLU A 133 -26.01 -14.77 -1.06
CA GLU A 133 -25.32 -16.02 -1.41
C GLU A 133 -23.93 -15.73 -1.99
N ALA A 134 -22.91 -16.42 -1.51
CA ALA A 134 -21.54 -16.25 -2.01
C ALA A 134 -21.43 -16.71 -3.47
N LEU A 135 -20.85 -15.86 -4.33
CA LEU A 135 -20.58 -16.19 -5.71
C LEU A 135 -19.14 -16.72 -5.88
N PRO A 136 -18.93 -17.78 -6.67
CA PRO A 136 -17.59 -18.14 -7.10
C PRO A 136 -17.02 -17.04 -7.99
N PHE A 137 -15.72 -16.79 -7.88
CA PHE A 137 -15.02 -15.89 -8.79
C PHE A 137 -13.69 -16.48 -9.25
N HIS A 138 -13.18 -15.93 -10.35
CA HIS A 138 -11.85 -16.20 -10.86
C HIS A 138 -11.09 -14.89 -10.99
N SER A 139 -9.80 -14.86 -10.68
CA SER A 139 -8.95 -13.70 -10.94
C SER A 139 -8.13 -13.89 -12.22
N SER A 140 -7.83 -12.80 -12.94
CA SER A 140 -6.74 -12.80 -13.92
C SER A 140 -5.41 -13.05 -13.21
N LYS A 141 -4.48 -13.76 -13.87
CA LYS A 141 -3.12 -13.94 -13.35
C LYS A 141 -2.22 -12.73 -13.62
N GLU A 142 -2.52 -11.96 -14.67
CA GLU A 142 -1.65 -10.93 -15.23
C GLU A 142 -2.22 -9.52 -15.00
N SER A 143 -1.33 -8.57 -14.73
CA SER A 143 -1.59 -7.13 -14.88
C SER A 143 -1.76 -6.82 -16.36
N VAL A 144 -2.71 -5.97 -16.72
CA VAL A 144 -3.10 -5.71 -18.12
C VAL A 144 -2.02 -4.94 -18.93
N ARG A 145 -0.82 -4.74 -18.39
CA ARG A 145 0.32 -4.22 -19.16
C ARG A 145 1.11 -5.29 -19.91
N GLU A 146 1.12 -6.55 -19.46
CA GLU A 146 2.10 -7.53 -19.96
C GLU A 146 1.73 -8.21 -21.30
N ALA A 147 0.51 -8.06 -21.80
CA ALA A 147 0.05 -8.96 -22.85
C ALA A 147 0.57 -8.64 -24.28
N GLY A 148 1.43 -7.63 -24.46
CA GLY A 148 2.08 -7.32 -25.75
C GLY A 148 1.10 -7.08 -26.92
N TYR A 149 -0.19 -6.93 -26.62
CA TYR A 149 -1.20 -6.60 -27.60
C TYR A 149 -1.08 -5.12 -27.91
N ILE A 150 -1.09 -4.80 -29.20
CA ILE A 150 -1.43 -3.47 -29.67
C ILE A 150 -2.81 -3.20 -29.10
N VAL A 151 -2.90 -2.29 -28.12
CA VAL A 151 -4.19 -1.73 -27.72
C VAL A 151 -4.72 -1.03 -28.95
N GLU A 152 -5.64 -1.67 -29.68
CA GLU A 152 -6.46 -0.98 -30.66
C GLU A 152 -7.29 0.04 -29.86
N THR A 153 -6.77 1.25 -29.75
CA THR A 153 -7.58 2.41 -29.42
C THR A 153 -8.55 2.60 -30.57
N TYR A 154 -9.74 2.02 -30.45
CA TYR A 154 -10.88 2.49 -31.23
C TYR A 154 -11.07 3.95 -30.81
N GLU A 155 -10.97 4.88 -31.76
CA GLU A 155 -11.00 6.34 -31.52
C GLU A 155 -12.25 6.82 -30.74
N ASP A 156 -13.24 5.94 -30.53
CA ASP A 156 -14.49 6.21 -29.83
C ASP A 156 -14.69 5.44 -28.49
N TYR A 157 -13.74 4.60 -28.03
CA TYR A 157 -13.86 3.82 -26.78
C TYR A 157 -12.75 4.13 -25.77
N ASN A 158 -12.91 5.25 -25.04
CA ASN A 158 -12.11 5.59 -23.86
C ASN A 158 -12.77 5.05 -22.57
N ASP A 159 -12.88 3.73 -22.43
CA ASP A 159 -13.24 3.07 -21.15
C ASP A 159 -12.01 2.62 -20.35
N SER A 160 -10.81 2.95 -20.83
CA SER A 160 -9.55 2.60 -20.20
C SER A 160 -8.86 3.86 -19.69
N ILE A 161 -8.25 3.75 -18.52
CA ILE A 161 -7.50 4.81 -17.86
C ILE A 161 -6.31 5.28 -18.71
N PRO A 162 -6.18 6.59 -19.04
CA PRO A 162 -4.94 7.18 -19.51
C PRO A 162 -4.30 7.98 -18.36
N VAL A 163 -3.65 7.31 -17.42
CA VAL A 163 -2.64 7.90 -16.52
C VAL A 163 -1.43 6.98 -16.45
N ASP A 164 -0.31 7.55 -16.01
CA ASP A 164 0.93 6.84 -15.69
C ASP A 164 0.64 5.55 -14.89
N ALA A 165 1.44 4.51 -15.17
CA ALA A 165 1.24 3.11 -14.80
C ALA A 165 0.43 2.79 -13.53
N VAL A 166 -0.88 2.61 -13.69
CA VAL A 166 -1.71 1.92 -12.70
C VAL A 166 -1.80 0.46 -13.11
N ASN A 167 -1.43 -0.45 -12.20
CA ASN A 167 -1.63 -1.88 -12.42
C ASN A 167 -3.07 -2.27 -12.05
N ARG A 168 -3.64 -3.20 -12.83
CA ARG A 168 -5.03 -3.63 -12.70
C ARG A 168 -5.12 -5.14 -12.67
N ARG A 169 -5.88 -5.67 -11.70
CA ARG A 169 -6.27 -7.09 -11.67
C ARG A 169 -7.77 -7.21 -11.84
N TRP A 170 -8.19 -8.12 -12.72
CA TRP A 170 -9.61 -8.37 -12.98
C TRP A 170 -10.11 -9.58 -12.20
N PHE A 171 -11.32 -9.48 -11.68
CA PHE A 171 -12.03 -10.54 -10.97
C PHE A 171 -13.36 -10.80 -11.67
N TYR A 172 -13.61 -12.04 -12.06
CA TYR A 172 -14.74 -12.45 -12.87
C TYR A 172 -15.70 -13.29 -12.06
N THR A 173 -16.98 -12.94 -12.10
CA THR A 173 -18.06 -13.77 -11.54
C THR A 173 -19.27 -13.75 -12.49
N ALA A 174 -20.33 -14.45 -12.12
CA ALA A 174 -21.58 -14.42 -12.87
C ALA A 174 -22.78 -14.51 -11.91
N PHE A 175 -23.88 -13.88 -12.28
CA PHE A 175 -25.14 -13.93 -11.54
C PHE A 175 -26.33 -13.89 -12.51
N SER A 176 -27.53 -14.18 -12.01
CA SER A 176 -28.76 -14.21 -12.82
C SER A 176 -29.77 -13.19 -12.31
N MET A 177 -30.55 -12.58 -13.21
CA MET A 177 -31.65 -11.69 -12.85
C MET A 177 -32.96 -12.07 -13.56
N LYS A 178 -33.96 -12.40 -12.74
CA LYS A 178 -35.32 -12.68 -13.22
C LYS A 178 -36.01 -11.42 -13.79
N PRO A 179 -37.06 -11.60 -14.62
CA PRO A 179 -37.90 -10.50 -15.09
C PRO A 179 -38.40 -9.63 -13.93
N LYS A 180 -38.33 -8.30 -14.08
CA LYS A 180 -38.79 -7.31 -13.10
C LYS A 180 -38.17 -7.40 -11.69
N ALA A 181 -37.17 -8.25 -11.48
CA ALA A 181 -36.59 -8.49 -10.16
C ALA A 181 -35.63 -7.38 -9.74
N GLU A 182 -35.53 -7.20 -8.42
CA GLU A 182 -34.48 -6.44 -7.77
C GLU A 182 -33.48 -7.42 -7.15
N ALA A 183 -32.19 -7.08 -7.19
CA ALA A 183 -31.15 -7.92 -6.61
C ALA A 183 -30.01 -7.07 -6.06
N LYS A 184 -29.23 -7.63 -5.13
CA LYS A 184 -28.08 -6.99 -4.52
C LYS A 184 -26.81 -7.75 -4.84
N LEU A 185 -25.82 -7.08 -5.40
CA LEU A 185 -24.45 -7.57 -5.52
C LEU A 185 -23.59 -6.83 -4.51
N ASN A 186 -22.94 -7.57 -3.63
CA ASN A 186 -21.96 -7.06 -2.69
C ASN A 186 -20.56 -7.51 -3.12
N VAL A 187 -19.62 -6.58 -3.18
CA VAL A 187 -18.22 -6.80 -3.48
C VAL A 187 -17.39 -6.27 -2.32
N ARG A 188 -16.62 -7.15 -1.68
CA ARG A 188 -15.70 -6.80 -0.60
C ARG A 188 -14.29 -7.12 -1.01
N TYR A 189 -13.36 -6.20 -0.75
CA TYR A 189 -11.94 -6.44 -0.99
C TYR A 189 -11.08 -5.50 -0.14
N LYS A 190 -9.82 -5.87 0.01
CA LYS A 190 -8.76 -5.02 0.54
C LYS A 190 -7.72 -4.80 -0.52
N VAL A 191 -7.29 -3.56 -0.71
CA VAL A 191 -6.19 -3.21 -1.61
C VAL A 191 -5.14 -2.42 -0.85
N TYR A 192 -3.87 -2.76 -1.08
CA TYR A 192 -2.75 -2.09 -0.43
C TYR A 192 -2.82 -0.60 -0.74
N ALA A 193 -2.90 0.20 0.31
CA ALA A 193 -3.04 1.64 0.20
C ALA A 193 -1.65 2.21 0.02
N ASN A 194 -1.25 2.40 -1.25
CA ASN A 194 0.06 2.95 -1.55
C ASN A 194 0.20 4.32 -0.88
N SER A 195 1.40 4.57 -0.37
CA SER A 195 1.82 5.82 0.19
C SER A 195 3.01 6.25 -0.63
N SER A 196 2.95 7.41 -1.28
CA SER A 196 4.14 7.97 -1.94
C SER A 196 5.25 8.34 -0.94
N VAL A 197 5.09 8.06 0.37
CA VAL A 197 6.14 8.26 1.38
C VAL A 197 7.21 7.24 1.05
N GLY A 198 8.37 7.73 0.63
CA GLY A 198 9.49 6.83 0.45
C GLY A 198 9.81 6.15 1.77
N ILE A 199 10.00 4.84 1.74
CA ILE A 199 10.23 4.00 2.92
C ILE A 199 11.45 4.48 3.71
N TYR A 200 12.35 5.20 3.04
CA TYR A 200 13.60 5.75 3.57
C TYR A 200 13.56 7.28 3.76
N THR A 201 12.39 7.90 3.60
CA THR A 201 12.21 9.37 3.63
C THR A 201 11.67 9.92 4.94
N ASP A 202 11.51 9.09 5.99
CA ASP A 202 11.20 9.61 7.33
C ASP A 202 12.39 10.42 7.85
N SER A 203 12.32 11.74 7.72
CA SER A 203 13.28 12.68 8.29
C SER A 203 13.19 12.78 9.82
N TYR A 204 12.30 12.00 10.45
CA TYR A 204 11.93 12.07 11.86
C TYR A 204 12.04 10.70 12.56
N ASP A 205 13.24 10.11 12.56
CA ASP A 205 13.72 9.03 13.44
C ASP A 205 12.65 8.05 13.97
N PHE A 206 12.08 7.24 13.10
CA PHE A 206 11.03 6.27 13.44
C PHE A 206 11.21 5.51 14.78
N SER A 207 12.44 5.07 15.08
CA SER A 207 12.80 4.50 16.39
C SER A 207 13.80 5.39 17.14
N TYR A 208 13.79 5.28 18.47
CA TYR A 208 14.63 6.08 19.36
C TYR A 208 16.13 5.89 19.12
N PHE A 209 16.54 4.69 18.71
CA PHE A 209 17.90 4.38 18.29
C PHE A 209 17.94 4.23 16.76
N ALA A 210 18.80 4.99 16.10
CA ALA A 210 18.97 4.93 14.64
C ALA A 210 20.18 4.09 14.25
N ARG A 211 20.02 3.21 13.26
CA ARG A 211 21.12 2.39 12.72
C ARG A 211 22.13 3.29 12.01
N LYS A 212 23.41 3.09 12.30
CA LYS A 212 24.51 3.76 11.63
C LYS A 212 25.61 2.76 11.26
N LYS A 213 26.33 3.06 10.19
CA LYS A 213 27.58 2.35 9.89
C LYS A 213 28.56 2.59 11.04
N GLU A 214 29.27 1.54 11.44
CA GLU A 214 30.31 1.68 12.46
C GLU A 214 31.37 2.69 12.00
N ASP A 215 31.83 3.54 12.92
CA ASP A 215 32.75 4.66 12.68
C ASP A 215 32.30 5.74 11.70
N SER A 216 31.03 5.76 11.27
CA SER A 216 30.45 6.90 10.55
C SER A 216 29.73 7.87 11.50
N ASN A 217 29.80 9.15 11.14
CA ASN A 217 28.93 10.21 11.67
C ASN A 217 27.61 10.31 10.90
N ASP A 218 27.51 9.62 9.75
CA ASP A 218 26.27 9.53 8.99
C ASP A 218 25.29 8.65 9.76
N ILE A 219 24.27 9.29 10.31
CA ILE A 219 23.09 8.62 10.82
C ILE A 219 22.19 8.40 9.61
N PHE A 220 21.89 7.14 9.33
CA PHE A 220 20.93 6.82 8.30
C PHE A 220 19.53 6.91 8.91
N ASN A 221 18.58 7.40 8.13
CA ASN A 221 17.17 7.22 8.47
C ASN A 221 16.98 5.72 8.69
N ASN A 222 16.50 5.32 9.86
CA ASN A 222 15.98 3.95 10.00
C ASN A 222 15.01 3.73 8.83
N LEU A 223 15.00 2.54 8.21
CA LEU A 223 13.80 1.74 7.91
C LEU A 223 13.90 0.95 6.61
N PRO A 224 13.34 -0.28 6.59
CA PRO A 224 12.34 -0.48 5.54
C PRO A 224 11.01 -1.19 5.90
N PHE A 225 11.02 -2.28 6.66
CA PHE A 225 9.86 -3.17 6.69
C PHE A 225 8.82 -2.81 7.75
N ALA A 226 9.23 -2.64 9.01
CA ALA A 226 8.30 -2.26 10.08
C ALA A 226 7.62 -0.91 9.79
N TYR A 227 8.30 0.02 9.11
CA TYR A 227 7.74 1.34 8.79
C TYR A 227 6.44 1.30 8.01
N ARG A 228 6.25 0.28 7.17
CA ARG A 228 5.05 0.12 6.33
C ARG A 228 3.77 0.08 7.16
N TYR A 229 3.87 -0.38 8.41
CA TYR A 229 2.76 -0.47 9.36
C TYR A 229 2.54 0.82 10.16
N PHE A 230 3.40 1.82 9.98
CA PHE A 230 3.38 3.11 10.67
C PHE A 230 3.40 4.28 9.67
N SER A 231 2.83 4.08 8.49
CA SER A 231 2.62 5.17 7.53
C SER A 231 1.81 6.31 8.15
N ASN A 232 1.89 7.49 7.56
CA ASN A 232 1.15 8.68 7.98
C ASN A 232 0.32 9.29 6.83
N ARG A 233 0.30 8.62 5.68
CA ARG A 233 -0.53 8.98 4.55
C ARG A 233 -0.82 7.78 3.67
N PHE A 234 -1.95 7.82 2.96
CA PHE A 234 -2.32 6.87 1.92
C PHE A 234 -3.33 7.49 0.96
N ASP A 235 -3.43 6.93 -0.24
CA ASP A 235 -4.40 7.37 -1.24
C ASP A 235 -5.64 6.46 -1.24
N ILE A 236 -6.83 7.03 -1.43
CA ILE A 236 -8.07 6.29 -1.69
C ILE A 236 -8.48 6.55 -3.13
N LEU A 237 -8.61 5.47 -3.91
CA LEU A 237 -9.02 5.50 -5.31
C LEU A 237 -10.29 4.68 -5.50
N TYR A 238 -11.31 5.26 -6.13
CA TYR A 238 -12.54 4.57 -6.52
C TYR A 238 -13.23 5.26 -7.69
N ASP A 239 -13.61 4.49 -8.71
CA ASP A 239 -14.32 5.02 -9.88
C ASP A 239 -15.80 4.71 -9.87
N PHE A 240 -16.57 5.47 -10.62
CA PHE A 240 -17.96 5.18 -10.91
C PHE A 240 -18.26 5.00 -12.39
N THR A 241 -17.34 5.32 -13.31
CA THR A 241 -17.61 5.33 -14.77
C THR A 241 -18.18 4.01 -15.34
N PRO A 242 -17.77 2.82 -14.87
CA PRO A 242 -18.29 1.50 -15.30
C PRO A 242 -19.81 1.35 -15.11
N ALA A 243 -20.40 2.09 -14.16
CA ALA A 243 -21.85 2.10 -13.97
C ALA A 243 -22.63 2.51 -15.24
N LYS A 244 -21.99 3.18 -16.21
CA LYS A 244 -22.62 3.56 -17.49
C LYS A 244 -23.09 2.37 -18.34
N HIS A 245 -22.47 1.20 -18.16
CA HIS A 245 -22.83 -0.02 -18.89
C HIS A 245 -24.14 -0.67 -18.41
N PHE A 246 -24.67 -0.22 -17.26
CA PHE A 246 -26.00 -0.61 -16.78
C PHE A 246 -27.03 0.48 -17.06
N GLY A 247 -28.20 0.09 -17.56
CA GLY A 247 -29.35 1.00 -17.67
C GLY A 247 -29.11 2.21 -18.58
N ASN A 248 -28.12 2.12 -19.48
CA ASN A 248 -27.58 3.22 -20.29
C ASN A 248 -27.08 4.41 -19.45
N GLY A 249 -26.46 4.15 -18.30
CA GLY A 249 -25.91 5.18 -17.42
C GLY A 249 -26.94 6.09 -16.78
N ALA A 250 -28.19 5.63 -16.69
CA ALA A 250 -29.28 6.36 -16.05
C ALA A 250 -28.90 6.76 -14.61
N PRO A 251 -29.34 7.95 -14.13
CA PRO A 251 -29.04 8.39 -12.79
C PRO A 251 -29.49 7.41 -11.71
N PHE A 252 -28.68 7.29 -10.66
CA PHE A 252 -28.94 6.45 -9.50
C PHE A 252 -28.43 7.11 -8.22
N VAL A 253 -28.86 6.57 -7.08
CA VAL A 253 -28.44 7.07 -5.77
C VAL A 253 -27.09 6.46 -5.40
N ILE A 254 -26.18 7.27 -4.87
CA ILE A 254 -24.87 6.83 -4.39
C ILE A 254 -24.69 7.32 -2.96
N ASP A 255 -24.47 6.39 -2.05
CA ASP A 255 -24.13 6.69 -0.67
C ASP A 255 -22.70 6.23 -0.40
N VAL A 256 -21.80 7.18 -0.18
CA VAL A 256 -20.41 6.92 0.19
C VAL A 256 -20.22 7.24 1.67
N ASP A 257 -19.67 6.29 2.41
CA ASP A 257 -19.24 6.44 3.80
C ASP A 257 -17.76 6.03 3.94
N ILE A 258 -16.88 7.00 4.12
CA ILE A 258 -15.46 6.78 4.39
C ILE A 258 -15.23 7.00 5.88
N ASN A 259 -15.00 5.92 6.61
CA ASN A 259 -14.78 5.94 8.04
C ASN A 259 -13.29 5.87 8.37
N LEU A 260 -12.77 6.98 8.90
CA LEU A 260 -11.38 7.19 9.31
C LEU A 260 -11.25 7.29 10.84
N SER A 261 -12.29 6.92 11.60
CA SER A 261 -12.33 7.09 13.06
C SER A 261 -11.30 6.26 13.83
N ASN A 262 -10.71 5.26 13.18
CA ASN A 262 -9.61 4.46 13.73
C ASN A 262 -8.23 5.11 13.53
N LEU A 263 -8.13 6.24 12.84
CA LEU A 263 -6.89 6.98 12.64
C LEU A 263 -6.77 8.13 13.65
N ASP A 264 -5.55 8.42 14.11
CA ASP A 264 -5.30 9.59 14.95
C ASP A 264 -5.24 10.86 14.09
N SER A 265 -6.16 11.77 14.39
CA SER A 265 -6.21 13.12 13.80
C SER A 265 -6.09 13.11 12.27
N PRO A 266 -6.92 12.37 11.51
CA PRO A 266 -6.85 12.34 10.05
C PRO A 266 -7.25 13.68 9.41
N TRP A 267 -6.59 14.02 8.29
CA TRP A 267 -6.95 15.15 7.44
C TRP A 267 -6.75 14.87 5.96
N ILE A 268 -7.55 15.55 5.14
CA ILE A 268 -7.43 15.57 3.68
C ILE A 268 -7.09 16.99 3.21
N ARG A 269 -6.54 17.10 2.00
CA ARG A 269 -6.36 18.39 1.33
C ARG A 269 -7.27 18.41 0.09
N GLU A 270 -8.17 19.36 0.05
CA GLU A 270 -9.09 19.52 -1.08
C GLU A 270 -8.50 20.43 -2.16
N THR A 271 -9.16 20.46 -3.32
CA THR A 271 -8.73 21.25 -4.50
C THR A 271 -8.63 22.75 -4.28
N ASP A 272 -9.29 23.28 -3.24
CA ASP A 272 -9.21 24.67 -2.81
C ASP A 272 -7.93 24.99 -2.01
N GLY A 273 -7.12 23.97 -1.73
CA GLY A 273 -5.85 24.07 -1.04
C GLY A 273 -5.94 24.04 0.49
N TYR A 274 -7.15 23.94 1.07
CA TYR A 274 -7.35 23.87 2.52
C TYR A 274 -7.21 22.45 3.07
N TYR A 275 -6.86 22.36 4.35
CA TYR A 275 -6.78 21.10 5.11
C TYR A 275 -8.05 20.90 5.93
N TYR A 276 -8.65 19.73 5.80
CA TYR A 276 -9.87 19.35 6.49
C TYR A 276 -9.59 18.19 7.43
N TYR A 277 -9.65 18.43 8.74
CA TYR A 277 -9.54 17.37 9.75
C TYR A 277 -10.89 16.67 9.90
N VAL A 278 -10.95 15.43 9.44
CA VAL A 278 -12.21 14.68 9.30
C VAL A 278 -11.98 13.22 9.63
N ASN A 279 -12.75 12.70 10.59
CA ASN A 279 -12.76 11.28 10.93
C ASN A 279 -13.80 10.47 10.14
N ARG A 280 -14.66 11.15 9.37
CA ARG A 280 -15.67 10.53 8.53
C ARG A 280 -16.04 11.46 7.38
N ILE A 281 -16.20 10.90 6.18
CA ILE A 281 -16.64 11.62 4.98
C ILE A 281 -17.87 10.90 4.46
N GLU A 282 -18.99 11.62 4.41
CA GLU A 282 -20.25 11.12 3.87
C GLU A 282 -20.64 11.90 2.61
N ARG A 283 -20.98 11.20 1.53
CA ARG A 283 -21.51 11.81 0.30
C ARG A 283 -22.78 11.09 -0.12
N ASN A 284 -23.87 11.83 -0.28
CA ASN A 284 -25.13 11.32 -0.82
C ASN A 284 -25.37 12.03 -2.16
N ILE A 285 -25.28 11.28 -3.26
CA ILE A 285 -25.22 11.83 -4.62
C ILE A 285 -26.36 11.23 -5.44
N TYR A 286 -26.99 12.07 -6.29
CA TYR A 286 -27.91 11.62 -7.32
C TYR A 286 -27.55 12.29 -8.64
N VAL A 287 -26.83 11.57 -9.50
CA VAL A 287 -26.35 12.06 -10.80
C VAL A 287 -26.26 10.90 -11.81
N SER A 288 -26.13 11.21 -13.11
CA SER A 288 -25.89 10.20 -14.15
C SER A 288 -24.51 9.57 -13.98
N ALA A 289 -24.35 8.29 -14.36
CA ALA A 289 -23.11 7.55 -14.19
C ALA A 289 -21.86 8.28 -14.73
N GLN A 290 -22.00 8.88 -15.92
CA GLN A 290 -20.95 9.62 -16.63
C GLN A 290 -20.54 10.95 -15.98
N ASP A 291 -21.38 11.50 -15.09
CA ASP A 291 -21.18 12.81 -14.47
C ASP A 291 -20.61 12.71 -13.03
N ILE A 292 -20.46 11.48 -12.51
CA ILE A 292 -19.97 11.25 -11.15
C ILE A 292 -18.47 11.51 -11.10
N LYS A 293 -18.05 12.36 -10.18
CA LYS A 293 -16.63 12.48 -9.85
C LYS A 293 -16.20 11.30 -8.98
N PRO A 294 -15.07 10.66 -9.29
CA PRO A 294 -14.51 9.57 -8.50
C PRO A 294 -13.95 10.04 -7.17
N ILE A 295 -13.62 9.04 -6.36
CA ILE A 295 -12.87 9.23 -5.12
C ILE A 295 -11.40 9.14 -5.51
N ASP A 296 -10.70 10.26 -5.36
CA ASP A 296 -9.26 10.36 -5.54
C ASP A 296 -8.75 11.47 -4.63
N PHE A 297 -8.23 11.06 -3.48
CA PHE A 297 -7.53 11.98 -2.58
C PHE A 297 -6.60 11.23 -1.63
N THR A 298 -5.60 11.97 -1.16
CA THR A 298 -4.68 11.52 -0.12
C THR A 298 -5.24 11.84 1.26
N VAL A 299 -5.36 10.80 2.09
CA VAL A 299 -5.56 10.94 3.53
C VAL A 299 -4.20 11.03 4.19
N ASN A 300 -4.02 12.04 5.03
CA ASN A 300 -2.89 12.16 5.94
C ASN A 300 -3.39 11.95 7.37
N PHE A 301 -2.56 11.45 8.27
CA PHE A 301 -2.93 11.19 9.65
C PHE A 301 -1.68 11.13 10.52
N ARG A 302 -1.85 11.17 11.84
CA ARG A 302 -0.74 10.90 12.75
C ARG A 302 -0.58 9.40 12.91
N SER A 303 0.60 8.90 12.52
CA SER A 303 0.96 7.49 12.69
C SER A 303 0.87 7.05 14.15
N ASP A 304 0.12 5.97 14.42
CA ASP A 304 -0.02 5.40 15.76
C ASP A 304 1.23 4.57 16.12
N ARG A 305 2.17 5.25 16.79
CA ARG A 305 3.43 4.70 17.30
C ARG A 305 3.33 4.24 18.76
N SER A 306 2.12 3.97 19.27
CA SER A 306 1.90 3.49 20.64
C SER A 306 2.36 2.05 20.86
N GLU A 307 2.58 1.68 22.12
CA GLU A 307 2.90 0.30 22.54
C GLU A 307 1.88 -0.73 22.02
N ASN A 308 0.59 -0.37 21.98
CA ASN A 308 -0.46 -1.24 21.47
C ASN A 308 -0.29 -1.53 19.98
N SER A 309 0.02 -0.50 19.17
CA SER A 309 0.25 -0.66 17.73
C SER A 309 1.49 -1.52 17.45
N ILE A 310 2.54 -1.32 18.25
CA ILE A 310 3.76 -2.15 18.18
C ILE A 310 3.45 -3.60 18.58
N GLN A 311 2.68 -3.82 19.64
CA GLN A 311 2.30 -5.17 20.07
C GLN A 311 1.45 -5.90 19.01
N ARG A 312 0.58 -5.20 18.27
CA ARG A 312 -0.14 -5.77 17.12
C ARG A 312 0.83 -6.28 16.06
N LEU A 313 1.86 -5.49 15.73
CA LEU A 313 2.89 -5.87 14.78
C LEU A 313 3.71 -7.08 15.30
N ILE A 314 4.13 -7.08 16.56
CA ILE A 314 4.81 -8.24 17.18
C ILE A 314 3.94 -9.50 17.09
N ASN A 315 2.66 -9.40 17.45
CA ASN A 315 1.76 -10.56 17.45
C ASN A 315 1.61 -11.21 16.06
N GLN A 316 1.70 -10.41 15.01
CA GLN A 316 1.55 -10.85 13.64
C GLN A 316 2.86 -11.39 13.04
N PHE A 317 4.00 -10.74 13.32
CA PHE A 317 5.26 -10.98 12.59
C PHE A 317 6.38 -11.59 13.43
N ARG A 318 6.12 -11.91 14.71
CA ARG A 318 7.13 -12.55 15.55
C ARG A 318 7.53 -13.91 14.98
N ILE A 319 8.84 -14.10 14.90
CA ILE A 319 9.41 -15.42 14.69
C ILE A 319 9.19 -16.24 15.97
N PRO A 320 8.70 -17.49 15.89
CA PRO A 320 8.50 -18.33 17.06
C PRO A 320 9.82 -18.58 17.82
N GLU A 321 9.77 -18.56 19.15
CA GLU A 321 10.93 -18.87 20.01
C GLU A 321 11.48 -20.30 19.79
N SER A 322 10.73 -21.20 19.13
CA SER A 322 11.26 -22.50 18.73
C SER A 322 12.33 -22.41 17.62
N GLU A 323 12.39 -21.31 16.87
CA GLU A 323 13.33 -21.13 15.75
C GLU A 323 14.66 -20.48 16.18
N PHE A 324 14.78 -19.99 17.43
CA PHE A 324 16.00 -19.34 17.92
C PHE A 324 16.19 -19.52 19.43
N THR A 325 17.40 -19.28 19.92
CA THR A 325 17.70 -19.17 21.34
C THR A 325 18.19 -17.77 21.63
N ALA A 326 17.58 -17.09 22.60
CA ALA A 326 18.06 -15.81 23.10
C ALA A 326 18.72 -16.00 24.48
N SER A 327 19.89 -15.43 24.67
CA SER A 327 20.56 -15.38 25.98
C SER A 327 21.07 -13.97 26.24
N MET A 328 21.02 -13.56 27.51
CA MET A 328 21.36 -12.20 27.91
C MET A 328 22.33 -12.21 29.08
N THR A 329 23.36 -11.37 28.97
CA THR A 329 24.17 -10.90 30.10
C THR A 329 23.68 -9.51 30.51
N THR A 330 24.32 -8.89 31.50
CA THR A 330 23.97 -7.55 31.98
C THR A 330 23.88 -6.52 30.84
N ASP A 331 24.80 -6.62 29.86
CA ASP A 331 25.05 -5.63 28.81
C ASP A 331 25.04 -6.22 27.39
N THR A 332 24.80 -7.52 27.22
CA THR A 332 24.87 -8.16 25.91
C THR A 332 23.66 -9.07 25.68
N LEU A 333 23.07 -8.99 24.50
CA LEU A 333 22.05 -9.91 24.00
C LEU A 333 22.64 -10.75 22.86
N TYR A 334 22.53 -12.07 22.99
CA TYR A 334 22.88 -13.04 21.95
C TYR A 334 21.63 -13.74 21.45
N ILE A 335 21.49 -13.85 20.12
CA ILE A 335 20.42 -14.57 19.44
C ILE A 335 21.06 -15.54 18.45
N ASP A 336 20.83 -16.83 18.66
CA ASP A 336 21.28 -17.92 17.77
C ASP A 336 20.08 -18.55 17.08
N PHE A 337 20.05 -18.56 15.75
CA PHE A 337 18.97 -19.18 14.99
C PHE A 337 19.25 -20.66 14.75
N GLN A 338 18.23 -21.51 14.91
CA GLN A 338 18.35 -22.96 14.69
C GLN A 338 18.69 -23.30 13.22
N ARG A 339 18.23 -22.44 12.31
CA ARG A 339 18.57 -22.43 10.89
C ARG A 339 18.67 -20.97 10.42
N PRO A 340 19.53 -20.64 9.45
CA PRO A 340 19.61 -19.27 8.96
C PRO A 340 18.27 -18.79 8.39
N MET A 341 17.87 -17.58 8.75
CA MET A 341 16.58 -17.01 8.37
C MET A 341 16.64 -15.50 8.23
N PHE A 342 15.69 -14.94 7.51
CA PHE A 342 15.57 -13.50 7.36
C PHE A 342 15.06 -12.87 8.67
N VAL A 343 15.62 -11.71 9.02
CA VAL A 343 15.17 -10.92 10.16
C VAL A 343 15.13 -9.47 9.71
N SER A 344 13.97 -8.84 9.81
CA SER A 344 13.80 -7.44 9.45
C SER A 344 14.20 -6.53 10.62
N ASP A 345 13.72 -6.84 11.82
CA ASP A 345 13.76 -5.98 12.99
C ASP A 345 13.84 -6.78 14.29
N LEU A 346 14.46 -6.18 15.31
CA LEU A 346 14.33 -6.62 16.71
C LEU A 346 13.47 -5.63 17.49
N VAL A 347 12.56 -6.15 18.31
CA VAL A 347 11.78 -5.35 19.26
C VAL A 347 12.25 -5.65 20.67
N CYS A 348 12.91 -4.68 21.29
CA CYS A 348 13.61 -4.87 22.54
C CYS A 348 13.01 -4.02 23.66
N ASP A 349 12.68 -4.65 24.78
CA ASP A 349 12.31 -3.98 26.03
C ASP A 349 13.58 -3.57 26.77
N VAL A 350 14.10 -2.38 26.46
CA VAL A 350 15.37 -1.88 27.04
C VAL A 350 15.18 -0.65 27.91
N LYS A 351 16.07 -0.49 28.89
CA LYS A 351 16.17 0.73 29.71
C LYS A 351 16.93 1.82 28.95
N THR A 352 16.22 2.51 28.05
CA THR A 352 16.79 3.53 27.15
C THR A 352 17.53 4.66 27.86
N SER A 353 17.17 5.00 29.11
CA SER A 353 17.75 6.13 29.86
C SER A 353 19.21 5.96 30.28
N VAL A 354 19.77 4.75 30.18
CA VAL A 354 21.16 4.44 30.60
C VAL A 354 22.02 3.91 29.46
N ILE A 355 21.46 3.79 28.24
CA ILE A 355 22.13 3.26 27.06
C ILE A 355 22.52 4.43 26.17
N ASN A 356 23.82 4.60 25.96
CA ASN A 356 24.34 5.65 25.09
C ASN A 356 24.31 5.20 23.62
N LYS A 357 24.74 3.96 23.37
CA LYS A 357 24.82 3.33 22.05
C LYS A 357 24.57 1.84 22.15
N ILE A 358 24.25 1.22 21.03
CA ILE A 358 24.12 -0.22 20.89
C ILE A 358 25.02 -0.66 19.75
N HIS A 359 25.96 -1.57 19.99
CA HIS A 359 26.75 -2.19 18.92
C HIS A 359 26.08 -3.48 18.50
N SER A 360 26.01 -3.74 17.20
CA SER A 360 25.44 -4.94 16.62
C SER A 360 26.45 -5.64 15.75
N ILE A 361 26.51 -6.97 15.92
CA ILE A 361 27.31 -7.88 15.10
C ILE A 361 26.36 -8.94 14.57
N ILE A 362 26.27 -9.04 13.25
CA ILE A 362 25.36 -9.95 12.55
C ILE A 362 26.20 -10.93 11.73
N GLU A 363 26.06 -12.23 12.00
CA GLU A 363 26.65 -13.33 11.20
C GLU A 363 25.60 -13.83 10.21
N TYR A 364 25.89 -13.72 8.91
CA TYR A 364 25.03 -14.18 7.81
C TYR A 364 25.31 -15.64 7.43
N ALA A 365 24.39 -16.24 6.67
CA ALA A 365 24.46 -17.64 6.27
C ALA A 365 25.60 -17.92 5.30
N ASP A 366 26.00 -16.92 4.51
CA ASP A 366 27.15 -16.98 3.61
C ASP A 366 28.51 -16.83 4.34
N GLY A 367 28.48 -16.65 5.66
CA GLY A 367 29.66 -16.50 6.51
C GLY A 367 30.19 -15.07 6.62
N GLN A 368 29.55 -14.09 5.97
CA GLN A 368 29.88 -12.68 6.20
C GLN A 368 29.45 -12.25 7.61
N GLU A 369 30.25 -11.36 8.21
CA GLU A 369 29.92 -10.67 9.43
C GLU A 369 29.81 -9.17 9.14
N LYS A 370 28.71 -8.54 9.55
CA LYS A 370 28.55 -7.08 9.47
C LYS A 370 28.40 -6.49 10.86
N GLN A 371 29.07 -5.36 11.06
CA GLN A 371 29.01 -4.60 12.30
C GLN A 371 28.27 -3.27 12.04
N SER A 372 27.43 -2.87 12.98
CA SER A 372 26.63 -1.64 12.90
C SER A 372 26.48 -1.05 14.30
N GLY A 373 26.39 0.28 14.38
CA GLY A 373 26.04 0.96 15.62
C GLY A 373 24.57 1.38 15.59
N TYR A 374 23.98 1.55 16.77
CA TYR A 374 22.77 2.33 16.95
C TYR A 374 23.03 3.43 17.96
N ALA A 375 22.61 4.66 17.64
CA ALA A 375 22.83 5.82 18.48
C ALA A 375 21.57 6.69 18.55
N ILE A 376 21.47 7.48 19.62
CA ILE A 376 20.46 8.53 19.74
C ILE A 376 20.91 9.70 18.87
N GLN A 377 20.04 10.18 17.99
CA GLN A 377 20.29 11.39 17.23
C GLN A 377 19.98 12.63 18.10
N ASP A 378 21.00 13.50 18.27
CA ASP A 378 20.86 14.75 19.02
C ASP A 378 20.37 15.87 18.08
N ILE A 379 19.06 16.07 18.05
CA ILE A 379 18.41 17.06 17.19
C ILE A 379 18.16 18.33 18.02
N SER A 380 19.23 19.10 18.25
CA SER A 380 19.18 20.37 18.98
C SER A 380 18.46 21.51 18.21
N GLY A 381 17.83 21.23 17.08
CA GLY A 381 16.93 22.15 16.39
C GLY A 381 15.62 21.45 16.03
N TYR A 382 14.48 22.00 16.48
CA TYR A 382 13.09 21.56 16.20
C TYR A 382 12.36 20.73 17.29
N SER A 383 11.94 21.50 18.31
CA SER A 383 10.63 21.54 18.98
C SER A 383 9.88 20.27 19.44
N LYS A 384 9.73 20.19 20.78
CA LYS A 384 8.50 19.88 21.59
C LYS A 384 7.64 18.63 21.35
N SER A 385 7.87 17.77 20.36
CA SER A 385 7.21 16.46 20.30
C SER A 385 8.13 15.40 19.71
N ASP A 386 8.95 14.79 20.55
CA ASP A 386 9.68 13.56 20.22
C ASP A 386 8.65 12.43 20.01
N ASN A 387 8.37 12.12 18.75
CA ASN A 387 7.40 11.11 18.30
C ASN A 387 8.07 9.76 17.95
N ARG A 388 9.28 9.52 18.42
CA ARG A 388 10.04 8.29 18.14
C ARG A 388 9.53 7.15 19.02
N ILE A 389 9.65 5.92 18.53
CA ILE A 389 9.31 4.73 19.32
C ILE A 389 10.42 4.47 20.36
N LYS A 390 10.09 4.68 21.65
CA LYS A 390 11.04 4.60 22.78
C LYS A 390 10.94 3.32 23.60
N SER A 391 9.77 2.69 23.63
CA SER A 391 9.53 1.48 24.40
C SER A 391 8.31 0.73 23.83
N PRO A 392 8.46 -0.56 23.49
CA PRO A 392 9.74 -1.21 23.21
C PRO A 392 10.48 -0.48 22.07
N ILE A 393 11.81 -0.52 22.04
CA ILE A 393 12.57 0.04 20.91
C ILE A 393 12.51 -0.91 19.71
N LEU A 394 12.60 -0.36 18.51
CA LEU A 394 12.69 -1.10 17.24
C LEU A 394 14.08 -0.91 16.66
N LEU A 395 14.83 -1.99 16.51
CA LEU A 395 16.15 -1.97 15.90
C LEU A 395 16.06 -2.63 14.52
N THR A 396 16.20 -1.83 13.47
CA THR A 396 16.29 -2.35 12.09
C THR A 396 17.53 -3.23 11.94
N ILE A 397 17.34 -4.47 11.50
CA ILE A 397 18.41 -5.45 11.30
C ILE A 397 18.81 -5.54 9.83
N THR A 398 17.83 -5.67 8.94
CA THR A 398 18.07 -5.70 7.49
C THR A 398 17.56 -4.42 6.86
N ASP A 399 18.42 -3.76 6.08
CA ASP A 399 18.15 -2.51 5.39
C ASP A 399 18.73 -2.61 3.97
N LEU A 400 17.92 -2.64 2.91
CA LEU A 400 18.45 -2.80 1.55
C LEU A 400 19.26 -1.61 1.07
N TYR A 401 19.01 -0.41 1.58
CA TYR A 401 19.82 0.75 1.25
C TYR A 401 21.26 0.56 1.73
N GLN A 402 21.47 0.00 2.93
CA GLN A 402 22.82 -0.26 3.45
C GLN A 402 23.39 -1.60 2.99
N ASP A 403 22.56 -2.64 3.00
CA ASP A 403 22.98 -4.01 2.79
C ASP A 403 23.05 -4.38 1.31
N GLY A 404 22.41 -3.60 0.43
CA GLY A 404 22.36 -3.80 -1.02
C GLY A 404 23.20 -2.84 -1.87
N ILE A 405 23.69 -1.72 -1.31
CA ILE A 405 24.51 -0.72 -2.02
C ILE A 405 26.01 -1.00 -1.81
N THR A 406 26.78 -1.00 -2.90
CA THR A 406 28.25 -1.02 -2.81
C THR A 406 28.78 0.41 -2.87
N TRP A 407 29.34 0.88 -1.76
CA TRP A 407 29.93 2.21 -1.64
C TRP A 407 31.39 2.17 -2.12
N GLY A 408 31.66 2.62 -3.34
CA GLY A 408 33.02 2.79 -3.87
C GLY A 408 33.61 4.17 -3.51
N GLU A 409 34.94 4.31 -3.62
CA GLU A 409 35.65 5.58 -3.35
C GLU A 409 35.33 6.69 -4.38
N GLU A 410 34.95 6.32 -5.61
CA GLU A 410 34.71 7.27 -6.71
C GLU A 410 33.27 7.29 -7.24
N CYS A 411 32.47 6.27 -6.93
CA CYS A 411 31.05 6.20 -7.32
C CYS A 411 30.24 5.27 -6.41
N ILE A 412 28.92 5.53 -6.35
CA ILE A 412 27.95 4.61 -5.75
C ILE A 412 27.57 3.62 -6.85
N ASP A 413 28.03 2.38 -6.74
CA ASP A 413 27.64 1.32 -7.66
C ASP A 413 26.33 0.70 -7.18
N PHE A 414 25.26 0.99 -7.91
CA PHE A 414 23.95 0.41 -7.69
C PHE A 414 23.94 -1.00 -8.29
N VAL A 415 24.07 -2.02 -7.44
CA VAL A 415 23.85 -3.42 -7.84
C VAL A 415 22.36 -3.71 -7.66
N PRO A 416 21.56 -3.85 -8.75
CA PRO A 416 20.14 -4.15 -8.61
C PRO A 416 19.98 -5.51 -7.90
N GLN A 417 19.39 -5.47 -6.70
CA GLN A 417 19.08 -6.65 -5.91
C GLN A 417 17.83 -7.32 -6.49
N ILE A 418 17.99 -8.12 -7.54
CA ILE A 418 16.87 -8.75 -8.28
C ILE A 418 16.46 -10.09 -7.65
N ASP A 419 17.39 -10.75 -6.95
CA ASP A 419 17.22 -12.13 -6.48
C ASP A 419 16.57 -12.26 -5.09
N GLY A 420 16.14 -11.14 -4.48
CA GLY A 420 15.32 -11.11 -3.26
C GLY A 420 16.01 -11.53 -1.94
N PHE A 421 15.23 -11.56 -0.87
CA PHE A 421 15.66 -11.75 0.53
C PHE A 421 15.94 -13.19 0.96
N ASP A 422 15.69 -14.16 0.10
CA ASP A 422 15.88 -15.58 0.43
C ASP A 422 17.31 -16.08 0.11
N LYS A 423 18.19 -15.18 -0.34
CA LYS A 423 19.62 -15.44 -0.50
C LYS A 423 20.32 -15.58 0.85
N ASP A 424 21.38 -16.37 0.86
CA ASP A 424 22.18 -16.60 2.07
C ASP A 424 22.87 -15.32 2.59
N SER A 425 23.12 -14.34 1.73
CA SER A 425 23.63 -13.00 2.09
C SER A 425 22.64 -12.13 2.87
N PHE A 426 21.36 -12.53 2.95
CA PHE A 426 20.32 -11.86 3.75
C PHE A 426 19.78 -12.73 4.88
N LYS A 427 20.11 -14.03 4.90
CA LYS A 427 19.75 -14.93 6.00
C LYS A 427 20.75 -14.79 7.12
N ILE A 428 20.24 -14.58 8.32
CA ILE A 428 21.01 -14.38 9.53
C ILE A 428 21.08 -15.69 10.30
N LYS A 429 22.29 -16.00 10.75
CA LYS A 429 22.59 -17.14 11.59
C LYS A 429 22.71 -16.73 13.06
N ARG A 430 23.30 -15.56 13.34
CA ARG A 430 23.45 -15.02 14.69
C ARG A 430 23.35 -13.51 14.74
N ILE A 431 22.84 -13.00 15.85
CA ILE A 431 22.87 -11.57 16.19
C ILE A 431 23.46 -11.42 17.59
N LYS A 432 24.41 -10.51 17.75
CA LYS A 432 24.92 -10.07 19.04
C LYS A 432 24.73 -8.56 19.17
N LEU A 433 24.00 -8.12 20.19
CA LEU A 433 23.89 -6.72 20.57
C LEU A 433 24.68 -6.45 21.85
N VAL A 434 25.52 -5.42 21.87
CA VAL A 434 26.25 -4.95 23.05
C VAL A 434 25.75 -3.54 23.40
N PHE A 435 25.18 -3.38 24.59
CA PHE A 435 24.61 -2.13 25.08
C PHE A 435 25.69 -1.33 25.83
N ASP A 436 26.09 -0.20 25.26
CA ASP A 436 27.10 0.69 25.84
C ASP A 436 26.47 1.56 26.96
N THR A 437 26.99 1.40 28.17
CA THR A 437 26.51 2.10 29.37
C THR A 437 27.66 2.39 30.34
N ASP A 438 27.56 3.51 31.06
CA ASP A 438 28.55 3.92 32.07
C ASP A 438 28.46 3.12 33.39
N ALA A 439 27.40 2.32 33.61
CA ALA A 439 27.23 1.53 34.84
C ALA A 439 26.28 0.31 34.68
N PRO A 440 26.75 -0.84 34.14
CA PRO A 440 25.91 -2.02 34.00
C PRO A 440 25.80 -2.75 35.35
N GLN A 441 24.79 -2.41 36.17
CA GLN A 441 24.49 -3.14 37.42
C GLN A 441 23.25 -4.04 37.33
N THR A 442 22.44 -3.89 36.27
CA THR A 442 21.22 -4.66 36.05
C THR A 442 21.09 -5.05 34.59
N LEU A 443 20.35 -6.13 34.31
CA LEU A 443 19.96 -6.53 32.96
C LEU A 443 19.34 -5.32 32.21
N LEU A 444 19.92 -4.99 31.05
CA LEU A 444 19.54 -3.80 30.27
C LEU A 444 18.44 -4.05 29.23
N CYS A 445 18.27 -5.30 28.81
CA CYS A 445 17.22 -5.75 27.91
C CYS A 445 16.45 -6.87 28.63
N GLU A 446 15.16 -6.66 28.90
CA GLU A 446 14.35 -7.62 29.67
C GLU A 446 13.72 -8.68 28.75
N LYS A 447 13.43 -8.30 27.51
CA LYS A 447 12.81 -9.16 26.51
C LYS A 447 13.18 -8.70 25.11
N VAL A 448 13.28 -9.66 24.19
CA VAL A 448 13.43 -9.40 22.76
C VAL A 448 12.39 -10.20 21.99
N ASN A 449 11.80 -9.58 20.97
CA ASN A 449 11.07 -10.27 19.92
C ASN A 449 11.83 -10.11 18.62
N VAL A 450 12.00 -11.21 17.90
CA VAL A 450 12.60 -11.21 16.56
C VAL A 450 11.48 -11.16 15.54
N LEU A 451 11.56 -10.23 14.59
CA LEU A 451 10.52 -10.05 13.60
C LEU A 451 11.00 -10.37 12.18
N ASP A 452 10.12 -11.00 11.42
CA ASP A 452 10.15 -11.01 9.97
C ASP A 452 8.91 -10.23 9.50
N THR A 453 9.04 -8.90 9.35
CA THR A 453 7.93 -8.02 8.95
C THR A 453 7.70 -8.01 7.43
N ARG A 454 8.18 -9.07 6.75
CA ARG A 454 7.74 -9.38 5.39
C ARG A 454 6.27 -9.91 5.43
N PHE A 455 5.28 -9.05 5.14
CA PHE A 455 3.87 -9.34 4.71
C PHE A 455 3.44 -10.79 4.47
#